data_AF-J1J2B8-F1
#
_entry.id   AF-J1J2B8-F1
#
_cell.length_a   1.000
_cell.length_b   1.000
_cell.length_c   1.000
_cell.angle_alpha   90.00
_cell.angle_beta   90.00
_cell.angle_gamma   90.00
#
_symmetry.space_group_name_H-M   'P 1'
#
loop_
_entity.id
_entity.type
_entity.pdbx_description
1 polymer ?
#
loop_
_entity_poly.entity_id
_entity_poly.type
_entity_poly.pdbx_seq_one_letter_code
_entity_poly.pdbx_strand_id
1 'polypeptide(L)'
;MYYIDYNSYRSIKSFNRRVRFLVMHYTAINFKESVMALTGERVSAHYLVPDPSEQTYIEAGFKDMRIFNLVDENERAWHTGVSSWAGRNNINDTSIGIEIVNLATSHSDGVGQTYVEAALTDARVLNLVNKDECQLQTDVGSWTEGACVGGTALQLETINLTTYNNKDFVFPPYNPTQIDAVKELALNILQRYPDIMPVDVVGHSDIAIGRKSDPGAAFPWKELYVAGIGAWYDDELKNHYQEQFSKSFPAKEDILVKLKCYGYDISIACTEIGYKNLIRAFQLHFRQENYDGILDVETAAIIYALVDKYFPSS
;
A
#
# COMPACT_ATOMS: atom_id res chain seq x y z
N MET A 1 -6.59 19.51 43.04
CA MET A 1 -5.97 19.29 41.72
C MET A 1 -5.16 18.01 41.83
N TYR A 2 -5.42 17.02 40.97
CA TYR A 2 -4.65 15.77 40.96
C TYR A 2 -3.48 15.90 39.98
N TYR A 3 -2.32 15.33 40.33
CA TYR A 3 -1.12 15.34 39.49
C TYR A 3 -0.95 13.98 38.79
N ILE A 4 -0.42 14.02 37.56
CA ILE A 4 -0.02 12.80 36.87
C ILE A 4 1.41 12.46 37.29
N ASP A 5 1.63 11.24 37.77
CA ASP A 5 2.96 10.76 38.17
C ASP A 5 3.60 9.96 37.02
N TYR A 6 4.54 10.60 36.34
CA TYR A 6 5.28 10.01 35.23
C TYR A 6 6.56 9.28 35.66
N ASN A 7 6.86 9.21 36.96
CA ASN A 7 8.18 8.83 37.47
C ASN A 7 8.17 7.61 38.40
N SER A 8 7.12 7.41 39.19
CA SER A 8 7.11 6.31 40.18
C SER A 8 7.12 4.92 39.54
N TYR A 9 6.39 4.74 38.43
CA TYR A 9 6.28 3.45 37.74
C TYR A 9 6.22 3.63 36.23
N ARG A 10 6.96 2.82 35.48
CA ARG A 10 6.99 2.82 34.00
C ARG A 10 7.00 1.42 33.43
N SER A 11 6.18 1.17 32.41
CA SER A 11 6.29 -0.04 31.61
C SER A 11 7.58 0.02 30.79
N ILE A 12 8.38 -1.06 30.87
CA ILE A 12 9.65 -1.20 30.15
C ILE A 12 9.68 -2.40 29.20
N LYS A 13 8.64 -3.25 29.22
CA LYS A 13 8.56 -4.49 28.44
C LYS A 13 7.23 -4.67 27.71
N SER A 14 6.11 -4.39 28.39
CA SER A 14 4.77 -4.61 27.85
C SER A 14 4.24 -3.34 27.17
N PHE A 15 4.90 -2.90 26.09
CA PHE A 15 4.44 -1.85 25.21
C PHE A 15 5.06 -2.00 23.81
N ASN A 16 4.40 -1.43 22.80
CA ASN A 16 4.92 -1.28 21.44
C ASN A 16 4.84 0.19 21.02
N ARG A 17 5.48 0.54 19.90
CA ARG A 17 5.27 1.82 19.23
C ARG A 17 3.92 1.81 18.50
N ARG A 18 3.36 3.01 18.32
CA ARG A 18 2.09 3.19 17.59
C ARG A 18 2.28 2.99 16.09
N VAL A 19 3.37 3.55 15.55
CA VAL A 19 3.77 3.35 14.16
C VAL A 19 4.28 1.93 13.99
N ARG A 20 3.78 1.27 12.94
CA ARG A 20 3.99 -0.13 12.61
C ARG A 20 4.25 -0.37 11.12
N PHE A 21 3.93 0.59 10.27
CA PHE A 21 4.08 0.44 8.82
C PHE A 21 4.84 1.61 8.22
N LEU A 22 5.56 1.35 7.13
CA LEU A 22 6.13 2.36 6.27
C LEU A 22 5.53 2.19 4.87
N VAL A 23 4.85 3.22 4.37
CA VAL A 23 4.13 3.15 3.10
C VAL A 23 4.77 4.07 2.08
N MET A 24 5.15 3.51 0.93
CA MET A 24 5.74 4.23 -0.21
C MET A 24 4.65 4.61 -1.22
N HIS A 25 4.72 5.84 -1.71
CA HIS A 25 3.80 6.44 -2.69
C HIS A 25 4.60 7.12 -3.80
N TYR A 26 3.95 7.34 -4.95
CA TYR A 26 4.36 8.39 -5.87
C TYR A 26 3.33 9.49 -5.90
N THR A 27 3.74 10.69 -6.29
CA THR A 27 2.84 11.85 -6.36
C THR A 27 2.04 11.93 -7.67
N ALA A 28 2.54 11.39 -8.79
CA ALA A 28 1.98 11.51 -10.15
C ALA A 28 1.95 12.93 -10.72
N ILE A 29 2.52 13.91 -9.99
CA ILE A 29 2.50 15.33 -10.30
C ILE A 29 3.88 15.94 -10.00
N ASN A 30 4.17 17.11 -10.56
CA ASN A 30 5.48 17.76 -10.37
C ASN A 30 5.70 18.21 -8.91
N PHE A 31 6.91 18.64 -8.56
CA PHE A 31 7.25 19.00 -7.18
C PHE A 31 6.36 20.13 -6.63
N LYS A 32 6.15 21.20 -7.40
CA LYS A 32 5.33 22.35 -6.98
C LYS A 32 3.90 21.92 -6.66
N GLU A 33 3.28 21.15 -7.55
CA GLU A 33 1.92 20.61 -7.36
C GLU A 33 1.86 19.63 -6.19
N SER A 34 2.90 18.81 -6.02
CA SER A 34 3.02 17.87 -4.89
C SER A 34 3.01 18.59 -3.56
N VAL A 35 3.81 19.66 -3.41
CA VAL A 35 3.83 20.48 -2.20
C VAL A 35 2.45 21.10 -1.96
N MET A 36 1.85 21.71 -2.98
CA MET A 36 0.52 22.34 -2.86
C MET A 36 -0.57 21.35 -2.42
N ALA A 37 -0.55 20.14 -2.99
CA ALA A 37 -1.51 19.09 -2.65
C ALA A 37 -1.33 18.56 -1.23
N LEU A 38 -0.08 18.22 -0.86
CA LEU A 38 0.25 17.54 0.40
C LEU A 38 0.28 18.47 1.63
N THR A 39 0.34 19.79 1.41
CA THR A 39 0.12 20.79 2.47
C THR A 39 -1.27 21.41 2.42
N GLY A 40 -2.15 20.90 1.55
CA GLY A 40 -3.53 21.34 1.41
C GLY A 40 -4.46 20.71 2.45
N GLU A 41 -5.76 20.83 2.23
CA GLU A 41 -6.79 20.38 3.19
C GLU A 41 -7.26 18.93 3.00
N ARG A 42 -6.74 18.22 2.00
CA ARG A 42 -7.34 16.97 1.49
C ARG A 42 -6.44 15.76 1.78
N VAL A 43 -5.16 15.84 1.44
CA VAL A 43 -4.22 14.73 1.58
C VAL A 43 -2.91 15.27 2.14
N SER A 44 -2.13 14.42 2.80
CA SER A 44 -0.81 14.77 3.31
C SER A 44 0.05 13.51 3.47
N ALA A 45 1.36 13.71 3.56
CA ALA A 45 2.31 12.65 3.87
C ALA A 45 3.26 13.12 4.96
N HIS A 46 3.96 12.19 5.61
CA HIS A 46 4.97 12.55 6.60
C HIS A 46 6.20 13.13 5.90
N TYR A 47 6.60 12.53 4.78
CA TYR A 47 7.75 12.94 4.00
C TYR A 47 7.43 13.10 2.52
N LEU A 48 8.05 14.10 1.90
CA LEU A 48 8.09 14.29 0.44
C LEU A 48 9.55 14.26 -0.04
N VAL A 49 9.82 13.41 -1.01
CA VAL A 49 11.15 13.23 -1.63
C VAL A 49 11.08 13.69 -3.10
N PRO A 50 11.67 14.85 -3.45
CA PRO A 50 11.66 15.39 -4.80
C PRO A 50 12.54 14.58 -5.76
N ASP A 51 12.36 14.76 -7.06
CA ASP A 51 13.39 14.43 -8.04
C ASP A 51 14.28 15.68 -8.22
N PRO A 52 15.60 15.61 -7.93
CA PRO A 52 16.48 16.77 -7.99
C PRO A 52 16.67 17.33 -9.41
N SER A 53 16.27 16.58 -10.44
CA SER A 53 16.28 17.02 -11.83
C SER A 53 14.95 17.60 -12.32
N GLU A 54 13.89 17.56 -11.50
CA GLU A 54 12.57 18.05 -11.87
C GLU A 54 12.54 19.59 -11.91
N GLN A 55 11.95 20.13 -12.97
CA GLN A 55 12.02 21.55 -13.29
C GLN A 55 11.42 22.43 -12.19
N THR A 56 10.25 22.07 -11.64
CA THR A 56 9.60 22.89 -10.61
C THR A 56 10.31 22.84 -9.26
N TYR A 57 11.09 21.79 -8.99
CA TYR A 57 12.01 21.72 -7.84
C TYR A 57 13.17 22.72 -7.97
N ILE A 58 13.78 22.78 -9.16
CA ILE A 58 14.86 23.72 -9.46
C ILE A 58 14.34 25.17 -9.43
N GLU A 59 13.17 25.42 -10.01
CA GLU A 59 12.52 26.74 -10.02
C GLU A 59 12.12 27.23 -8.62
N ALA A 60 11.80 26.31 -7.70
CA ALA A 60 11.58 26.62 -6.29
C ALA A 60 12.88 27.06 -5.55
N GLY A 61 14.02 27.01 -6.22
CA GLY A 61 15.31 27.50 -5.73
C GLY A 61 16.15 26.45 -5.01
N PHE A 62 15.74 25.17 -5.04
CA PHE A 62 16.53 24.07 -4.49
C PHE A 62 17.59 23.63 -5.51
N LYS A 63 18.80 23.33 -5.01
CA LYS A 63 19.96 22.92 -5.82
C LYS A 63 20.54 21.57 -5.42
N ASP A 64 20.41 21.24 -4.14
CA ASP A 64 20.86 19.98 -3.55
C ASP A 64 19.64 19.13 -3.21
N MET A 65 19.82 17.81 -3.15
CA MET A 65 18.77 16.89 -2.70
C MET A 65 18.31 17.24 -1.29
N ARG A 66 16.99 17.29 -1.08
CA ARG A 66 16.37 17.50 0.25
C ARG A 66 15.23 16.54 0.46
N ILE A 67 14.99 16.19 1.71
CA ILE A 67 13.80 15.47 2.15
C ILE A 67 12.97 16.46 2.96
N PHE A 68 11.70 16.62 2.59
CA PHE A 68 10.80 17.53 3.30
C PHE A 68 9.94 16.72 4.26
N ASN A 69 9.98 17.06 5.55
CA ASN A 69 8.99 16.60 6.50
C ASN A 69 7.78 17.56 6.45
N LEU A 70 6.58 17.03 6.20
CA LEU A 70 5.35 17.83 6.11
C LEU A 70 4.42 17.59 7.31
N VAL A 71 4.48 16.42 7.92
CA VAL A 71 3.71 16.05 9.12
C VAL A 71 4.64 15.35 10.12
N ASP A 72 4.60 15.76 11.38
CA ASP A 72 5.34 15.10 12.47
C ASP A 72 4.89 13.63 12.58
N GLU A 73 5.82 12.69 12.77
CA GLU A 73 5.50 11.26 12.82
C GLU A 73 4.71 10.83 14.07
N ASN A 74 4.57 11.71 15.07
CA ASN A 74 3.65 11.50 16.20
C ASN A 74 2.21 11.90 15.86
N GLU A 75 2.01 12.58 14.73
CA GLU A 75 0.71 12.97 14.19
C GLU A 75 0.30 12.03 13.06
N ARG A 76 -0.96 12.13 12.64
CA ARG A 76 -1.53 11.30 11.58
C ARG A 76 -1.57 12.05 10.26
N ALA A 77 -0.66 11.75 9.33
CA ALA A 77 -0.81 12.16 7.93
C ALA A 77 -1.95 11.42 7.22
N TRP A 78 -2.47 11.98 6.12
CA TRP A 78 -3.61 11.45 5.38
C TRP A 78 -3.17 10.95 4.00
N HIS A 79 -2.52 9.79 3.96
CA HIS A 79 -1.90 9.25 2.74
C HIS A 79 -2.49 7.91 2.28
N THR A 80 -2.95 7.02 3.17
CA THR A 80 -3.39 5.68 2.77
C THR A 80 -4.87 5.60 2.35
N GLY A 81 -5.75 6.41 2.94
CA GLY A 81 -7.20 6.27 2.78
C GLY A 81 -7.71 4.89 3.22
N VAL A 82 -8.77 4.38 2.58
CA VAL A 82 -9.26 2.99 2.82
C VAL A 82 -8.16 2.00 2.46
N SER A 83 -7.66 1.29 3.47
CA SER A 83 -6.48 0.45 3.36
C SER A 83 -6.50 -0.69 4.38
N SER A 84 -5.89 -1.81 4.03
CA SER A 84 -5.75 -2.99 4.88
C SER A 84 -4.41 -3.69 4.68
N TRP A 85 -3.78 -4.14 5.76
CA TRP A 85 -2.54 -4.91 5.74
C TRP A 85 -2.37 -5.70 7.04
N ALA A 86 -1.94 -6.96 6.93
CA ALA A 86 -1.67 -7.85 8.07
C ALA A 86 -2.81 -7.89 9.10
N GLY A 87 -4.06 -7.94 8.60
CA GLY A 87 -5.28 -7.96 9.41
C GLY A 87 -5.65 -6.64 10.08
N ARG A 88 -4.94 -5.54 9.81
CA ARG A 88 -5.25 -4.18 10.27
C ARG A 88 -5.88 -3.38 9.15
N ASN A 89 -6.78 -2.47 9.52
CA ASN A 89 -7.42 -1.53 8.59
C ASN A 89 -7.06 -0.09 8.99
N ASN A 90 -7.35 0.86 8.12
CA ASN A 90 -7.07 2.29 8.34
C ASN A 90 -5.59 2.55 8.63
N ILE A 91 -4.73 2.10 7.72
CA ILE A 91 -3.27 2.03 7.90
C ILE A 91 -2.65 3.38 8.30
N ASN A 92 -3.21 4.50 7.82
CA ASN A 92 -2.90 5.86 8.25
C ASN A 92 -2.66 6.01 9.76
N ASP A 93 -3.46 5.35 10.60
CA ASP A 93 -3.38 5.49 12.07
C ASP A 93 -2.07 4.96 12.67
N THR A 94 -1.37 4.11 11.92
CA THR A 94 -0.20 3.36 12.39
C THR A 94 0.92 3.34 11.36
N SER A 95 0.93 4.26 10.39
CA SER A 95 1.92 4.29 9.33
C SER A 95 2.62 5.63 9.19
N ILE A 96 3.89 5.57 8.77
CA ILE A 96 4.58 6.70 8.17
C ILE A 96 4.44 6.59 6.66
N GLY A 97 4.25 7.74 6.00
CA GLY A 97 4.01 7.84 4.56
C GLY A 97 5.10 8.65 3.90
N ILE A 98 5.74 8.08 2.88
CA ILE A 98 6.75 8.73 2.04
C ILE A 98 6.16 8.90 0.65
N GLU A 99 5.96 10.16 0.25
CA GLU A 99 5.60 10.56 -1.11
C GLU A 99 6.85 10.85 -1.91
N ILE A 100 6.94 10.28 -3.12
CA ILE A 100 8.13 10.39 -3.96
C ILE A 100 7.69 11.05 -5.28
N VAL A 101 8.30 12.18 -5.62
CA VAL A 101 7.95 12.91 -6.85
C VAL A 101 8.33 12.06 -8.05
N ASN A 102 7.31 11.54 -8.75
CA ASN A 102 7.46 10.74 -9.96
C ASN A 102 6.22 10.97 -10.83
N LEU A 103 6.43 11.22 -12.12
CA LEU A 103 5.40 11.63 -13.08
C LEU A 103 4.69 10.42 -13.70
N ALA A 104 4.37 9.41 -12.89
CA ALA A 104 3.60 8.26 -13.34
C ALA A 104 2.25 8.70 -13.92
N THR A 105 1.82 8.08 -15.03
CA THR A 105 0.57 8.43 -15.70
C THR A 105 -0.25 7.18 -16.01
N SER A 106 -1.57 7.34 -16.07
CA SER A 106 -2.49 6.33 -16.60
C SER A 106 -3.19 6.89 -17.85
N HIS A 107 -2.96 6.27 -19.01
CA HIS A 107 -3.61 6.62 -20.27
C HIS A 107 -5.02 6.02 -20.31
N SER A 108 -6.01 6.67 -19.72
CA SER A 108 -7.39 6.31 -20.03
C SER A 108 -7.68 6.68 -21.49
N ASP A 109 -8.06 5.72 -22.32
CA ASP A 109 -8.49 5.91 -23.72
C ASP A 109 -9.41 7.15 -23.86
N GLY A 110 -8.88 8.28 -24.34
CA GLY A 110 -9.59 9.38 -24.99
C GLY A 110 -10.78 10.08 -24.32
N VAL A 111 -11.20 9.69 -23.11
CA VAL A 111 -12.34 10.28 -22.37
C VAL A 111 -11.87 10.94 -21.05
N GLY A 112 -10.59 10.78 -20.69
CA GLY A 112 -10.06 11.13 -19.37
C GLY A 112 -9.34 12.46 -19.23
N GLN A 113 -9.54 13.43 -20.14
CA GLN A 113 -9.05 14.81 -19.91
C GLN A 113 -9.82 15.57 -18.81
N THR A 114 -10.84 14.97 -18.19
CA THR A 114 -11.68 15.57 -17.14
C THR A 114 -11.37 15.10 -15.71
N TYR A 115 -10.47 14.14 -15.47
CA TYR A 115 -10.32 13.51 -14.14
C TYR A 115 -9.11 13.96 -13.31
N VAL A 116 -8.28 14.89 -13.81
CA VAL A 116 -7.17 15.45 -13.01
C VAL A 116 -7.67 16.31 -11.83
N GLU A 117 -8.91 16.82 -11.89
CA GLU A 117 -9.54 17.55 -10.77
C GLU A 117 -10.10 16.65 -9.66
N ALA A 118 -10.30 15.34 -9.89
CA ALA A 118 -11.02 14.47 -8.96
C ALA A 118 -10.14 13.83 -7.86
N ALA A 119 -8.85 13.60 -8.13
CA ALA A 119 -7.95 12.98 -7.15
C ALA A 119 -7.65 13.90 -5.95
N LEU A 120 -7.85 15.21 -6.12
CA LEU A 120 -7.64 16.18 -5.06
C LEU A 120 -8.87 16.35 -4.18
N THR A 121 -10.09 15.97 -4.59
CA THR A 121 -11.37 16.34 -3.93
C THR A 121 -11.89 15.39 -2.86
N ASP A 122 -11.43 14.14 -2.83
CA ASP A 122 -12.21 13.08 -2.19
C ASP A 122 -11.61 12.50 -0.89
N ALA A 123 -11.30 13.40 0.04
CA ALA A 123 -10.82 13.05 1.39
C ALA A 123 -11.89 13.15 2.49
N ARG A 124 -13.18 13.17 2.10
CA ARG A 124 -14.28 13.10 3.05
C ARG A 124 -15.30 12.13 2.50
N VAL A 125 -15.34 10.91 3.02
CA VAL A 125 -16.57 10.25 3.50
C VAL A 125 -16.23 8.85 4.02
N LEU A 126 -16.78 8.58 5.21
CA LEU A 126 -16.67 7.37 6.01
C LEU A 126 -17.70 6.32 5.55
N ASN A 127 -17.29 5.05 5.56
CA ASN A 127 -18.12 3.88 5.23
C ASN A 127 -19.08 3.47 6.36
N LEU A 128 -20.19 2.84 5.97
CA LEU A 128 -20.81 1.75 6.74
C LEU A 128 -21.17 0.57 5.84
N VAL A 129 -21.01 -0.60 6.46
CA VAL A 129 -21.00 -1.96 5.95
C VAL A 129 -22.43 -2.49 5.77
N ASN A 130 -22.77 -3.05 4.61
CA ASN A 130 -23.75 -4.14 4.55
C ASN A 130 -22.98 -5.46 4.55
N LYS A 131 -22.97 -6.09 5.73
CA LYS A 131 -22.82 -7.54 5.86
C LYS A 131 -24.10 -8.10 5.26
N ASP A 132 -23.99 -8.76 4.12
CA ASP A 132 -24.79 -9.94 3.73
C ASP A 132 -24.49 -10.22 2.27
N GLU A 133 -23.42 -10.98 2.03
CA GLU A 133 -23.30 -11.98 0.96
C GLU A 133 -21.94 -12.69 1.09
N CYS A 134 -21.72 -13.27 2.27
CA CYS A 134 -20.78 -14.38 2.42
C CYS A 134 -21.18 -15.15 3.68
N GLN A 135 -22.31 -15.86 3.58
CA GLN A 135 -22.70 -16.87 4.56
C GLN A 135 -22.75 -18.20 3.81
N LEU A 136 -21.70 -19.00 3.97
CA LEU A 136 -21.88 -20.44 3.98
C LEU A 136 -22.62 -20.77 5.28
N GLN A 137 -23.94 -20.94 5.25
CA GLN A 137 -24.57 -21.77 6.28
C GLN A 137 -25.91 -22.40 5.87
N THR A 138 -25.97 -23.66 6.29
CA THR A 138 -27.04 -24.64 6.30
C THR A 138 -28.24 -24.22 7.17
N ASP A 139 -29.43 -24.66 6.72
CA ASP A 139 -30.67 -24.97 7.47
C ASP A 139 -31.55 -23.88 8.13
N VAL A 140 -32.79 -23.84 7.62
CA VAL A 140 -34.12 -23.54 8.20
C VAL A 140 -34.28 -22.84 9.56
N GLY A 141 -35.06 -21.73 9.56
CA GLY A 141 -35.81 -21.26 10.74
C GLY A 141 -36.31 -19.80 10.67
N SER A 142 -37.62 -19.60 10.57
CA SER A 142 -38.37 -18.34 10.64
C SER A 142 -38.18 -17.57 11.97
N TRP A 143 -38.18 -16.23 12.00
CA TRP A 143 -38.81 -15.36 13.03
C TRP A 143 -38.90 -13.87 12.57
N THR A 144 -39.73 -13.12 13.31
CA THR A 144 -40.58 -11.94 12.99
C THR A 144 -39.97 -10.54 13.17
N GLU A 145 -40.65 -9.54 12.58
CA GLU A 145 -40.38 -8.08 12.59
C GLU A 145 -40.43 -7.38 13.97
N GLY A 146 -39.64 -6.29 14.09
CA GLY A 146 -40.03 -5.09 14.87
C GLY A 146 -38.93 -4.41 15.70
N ALA A 147 -38.37 -3.30 15.19
CA ALA A 147 -38.16 -2.02 15.92
C ALA A 147 -37.24 -1.06 15.14
N CYS A 148 -37.79 0.06 14.66
CA CYS A 148 -37.07 1.24 14.17
C CYS A 148 -36.77 2.19 15.33
N VAL A 149 -35.56 2.74 15.45
CA VAL A 149 -35.29 4.20 15.65
C VAL A 149 -33.85 4.56 15.23
N GLY A 150 -33.71 5.46 14.25
CA GLY A 150 -32.77 6.60 14.32
C GLY A 150 -31.39 6.50 13.66
N GLY A 151 -31.25 7.06 12.46
CA GLY A 151 -29.97 7.51 11.90
C GLY A 151 -29.74 7.08 10.45
N THR A 152 -30.29 7.83 9.49
CA THR A 152 -30.15 7.57 8.05
C THR A 152 -28.70 7.79 7.59
N ALA A 153 -27.96 6.69 7.41
CA ALA A 153 -26.77 6.63 6.59
C ALA A 153 -27.16 6.51 5.12
N LEU A 154 -26.58 7.35 4.25
CA LEU A 154 -26.80 7.36 2.80
C LEU A 154 -25.44 7.51 2.08
N GLN A 155 -24.95 6.42 1.46
CA GLN A 155 -24.67 6.18 0.02
C GLN A 155 -24.10 7.35 -0.87
N LEU A 156 -23.25 7.25 -1.92
CA LEU A 156 -22.77 6.20 -2.89
C LEU A 156 -21.57 6.71 -3.77
N GLU A 157 -20.75 5.74 -4.27
CA GLU A 157 -20.14 5.49 -5.62
C GLU A 157 -19.40 6.52 -6.51
N THR A 158 -18.28 6.04 -7.09
CA THR A 158 -18.18 5.89 -8.56
C THR A 158 -17.73 4.47 -8.92
N ILE A 159 -18.58 3.77 -9.65
CA ILE A 159 -18.32 2.49 -10.29
C ILE A 159 -17.38 2.72 -11.49
N ASN A 160 -16.12 2.28 -11.41
CA ASN A 160 -15.30 2.03 -12.60
C ASN A 160 -15.47 0.57 -13.01
N LEU A 161 -16.55 0.29 -13.75
CA LEU A 161 -16.75 -0.93 -14.53
C LEU A 161 -16.12 -0.83 -15.93
N THR A 162 -15.14 0.04 -16.12
CA THR A 162 -14.28 -0.02 -17.30
C THR A 162 -13.17 -1.02 -16.99
N THR A 163 -13.09 -2.06 -17.81
CA THR A 163 -11.97 -2.99 -17.89
C THR A 163 -10.65 -2.24 -17.70
N TYR A 164 -9.98 -2.45 -16.56
CA TYR A 164 -8.60 -2.02 -16.33
C TYR A 164 -7.73 -2.68 -17.41
N ASN A 165 -7.51 -1.99 -18.53
CA ASN A 165 -6.56 -2.42 -19.53
C ASN A 165 -5.17 -2.21 -18.95
N ASN A 166 -4.46 -3.31 -18.72
CA ASN A 166 -3.13 -3.36 -18.12
C ASN A 166 -2.04 -2.56 -18.86
N LYS A 167 -2.34 -2.00 -20.04
CA LYS A 167 -1.35 -1.43 -20.96
C LYS A 167 -1.14 0.08 -20.83
N ASP A 168 -1.85 0.72 -19.92
CA ASP A 168 -2.01 2.17 -19.98
C ASP A 168 -1.22 2.93 -18.91
N PHE A 169 -0.56 2.24 -17.99
CA PHE A 169 0.31 2.88 -17.00
C PHE A 169 1.72 3.08 -17.54
N VAL A 170 2.23 4.30 -17.42
CA VAL A 170 3.63 4.62 -17.62
C VAL A 170 4.22 4.92 -16.25
N PHE A 171 5.22 4.13 -15.85
CA PHE A 171 6.01 4.35 -14.63
C PHE A 171 7.40 4.85 -15.02
N PRO A 172 7.67 6.16 -14.99
CA PRO A 172 9.00 6.69 -15.22
C PRO A 172 10.00 6.13 -14.21
N PRO A 173 11.27 5.92 -14.60
CA PRO A 173 12.31 5.53 -13.66
C PRO A 173 12.46 6.61 -12.58
N TYR A 174 12.77 6.19 -11.36
CA TYR A 174 13.13 7.10 -10.29
C TYR A 174 14.57 7.57 -10.44
N ASN A 175 14.84 8.82 -10.05
CA ASN A 175 16.19 9.36 -10.06
C ASN A 175 17.06 8.59 -9.03
N PRO A 176 18.29 8.15 -9.36
CA PRO A 176 19.14 7.43 -8.41
C PRO A 176 19.40 8.20 -7.11
N THR A 177 19.62 9.52 -7.19
CA THR A 177 19.81 10.39 -6.00
C THR A 177 18.55 10.45 -5.14
N GLN A 178 17.38 10.39 -5.77
CA GLN A 178 16.10 10.32 -5.07
C GLN A 178 15.96 8.99 -4.33
N ILE A 179 16.36 7.87 -4.95
CA ILE A 179 16.34 6.54 -4.30
C ILE A 179 17.36 6.45 -3.16
N ASP A 180 18.55 7.03 -3.29
CA ASP A 180 19.51 7.15 -2.19
C ASP A 180 18.91 7.88 -0.98
N ALA A 181 18.24 9.01 -1.22
CA ALA A 181 17.55 9.74 -0.16
C ALA A 181 16.41 8.93 0.49
N VAL A 182 15.63 8.17 -0.31
CA VAL A 182 14.60 7.26 0.22
C VAL A 182 15.22 6.17 1.10
N LYS A 183 16.35 5.59 0.69
CA LYS A 183 17.05 4.56 1.48
C LYS A 183 17.53 5.11 2.83
N GLU A 184 18.19 6.27 2.83
CA GLU A 184 18.65 6.91 4.07
C GLU A 184 17.49 7.23 5.02
N LEU A 185 16.40 7.80 4.48
CA LEU A 185 15.20 8.11 5.27
C LEU A 185 14.54 6.85 5.83
N ALA A 186 14.34 5.82 5.01
CA ALA A 186 13.70 4.59 5.44
C ALA A 186 14.53 3.91 6.54
N LEU A 187 15.86 3.81 6.39
CA LEU A 187 16.74 3.28 7.44
C LEU A 187 16.65 4.09 8.73
N ASN A 188 16.60 5.42 8.63
CA ASN A 188 16.42 6.29 9.80
C ASN A 188 15.10 6.01 10.53
N ILE A 189 14.00 5.85 9.79
CA ILE A 189 12.67 5.52 10.35
C ILE A 189 12.71 4.14 11.01
N LEU A 190 13.19 3.11 10.30
CA LEU A 190 13.23 1.73 10.81
C LEU A 190 14.07 1.59 12.09
N GLN A 191 15.14 2.37 12.24
CA GLN A 191 15.93 2.41 13.48
C GLN A 191 15.13 2.96 14.68
N ARG A 192 14.17 3.86 14.45
CA ARG A 192 13.38 4.53 15.50
C ARG A 192 12.09 3.75 15.83
N TYR A 193 11.59 2.97 14.89
CA TYR A 193 10.39 2.15 15.01
C TYR A 193 10.69 0.66 14.81
N PRO A 194 11.25 -0.01 15.84
CA PRO A 194 11.71 -1.40 15.73
C PRO A 194 10.59 -2.44 15.55
N ASP A 195 9.32 -2.03 15.71
CA ASP A 195 8.14 -2.87 15.47
C ASP A 195 7.74 -2.91 13.97
N ILE A 196 8.38 -2.11 13.11
CA ILE A 196 8.21 -2.18 11.65
C ILE A 196 9.09 -3.32 11.15
N MET A 197 8.48 -4.44 10.80
CA MET A 197 9.18 -5.59 10.23
C MET A 197 9.42 -5.39 8.73
N PRO A 198 10.31 -6.17 8.09
CA PRO A 198 10.51 -6.11 6.63
C PRO A 198 9.20 -6.20 5.82
N VAL A 199 8.25 -7.03 6.25
CA VAL A 199 6.93 -7.20 5.61
C VAL A 199 5.96 -6.03 5.85
N ASP A 200 6.32 -5.08 6.71
CA ASP A 200 5.54 -3.89 7.03
C ASP A 200 6.00 -2.65 6.26
N VAL A 201 7.01 -2.79 5.39
CA VAL A 201 7.41 -1.79 4.39
C VAL A 201 6.71 -2.15 3.08
N VAL A 202 5.74 -1.32 2.68
CA VAL A 202 4.76 -1.66 1.64
C VAL A 202 4.55 -0.52 0.66
N GLY A 203 4.10 -0.83 -0.54
CA GLY A 203 3.55 0.16 -1.46
C GLY A 203 2.10 0.49 -1.12
N HIS A 204 1.59 1.62 -1.60
CA HIS A 204 0.17 1.91 -1.50
C HIS A 204 -0.68 0.87 -2.24
N SER A 205 -0.16 0.32 -3.34
CA SER A 205 -0.78 -0.76 -4.12
C SER A 205 -1.04 -2.01 -3.30
N ASP A 206 -0.20 -2.32 -2.31
CA ASP A 206 -0.33 -3.52 -1.49
C ASP A 206 -1.50 -3.43 -0.51
N ILE A 207 -1.72 -2.23 0.03
CA ILE A 207 -2.70 -1.99 1.09
C ILE A 207 -4.05 -1.48 0.56
N ALA A 208 -4.09 -0.96 -0.67
CA ALA A 208 -5.27 -0.38 -1.31
C ALA A 208 -5.50 -0.97 -2.71
N ILE A 209 -5.57 -2.30 -2.75
CA ILE A 209 -5.61 -3.11 -3.97
C ILE A 209 -6.72 -2.67 -4.91
N GLY A 210 -6.41 -2.56 -6.20
CA GLY A 210 -7.34 -2.12 -7.26
C GLY A 210 -7.59 -0.61 -7.29
N ARG A 211 -7.44 0.09 -6.17
CA ARG A 211 -7.57 1.55 -6.09
C ARG A 211 -6.25 2.28 -6.38
N LYS A 212 -5.13 1.65 -6.06
CA LYS A 212 -3.79 2.26 -6.10
C LYS A 212 -2.79 1.39 -6.85
N SER A 213 -1.80 2.03 -7.48
CA SER A 213 -0.74 1.38 -8.28
C SER A 213 0.65 1.88 -7.93
N ASP A 214 0.75 2.77 -6.95
CA ASP A 214 1.97 3.38 -6.44
C ASP A 214 2.64 2.51 -5.36
N PRO A 215 3.99 2.53 -5.27
CA PRO A 215 4.93 3.35 -6.03
C PRO A 215 5.26 2.80 -7.45
N GLY A 216 4.57 1.74 -7.87
CA GLY A 216 4.63 1.23 -9.25
C GLY A 216 5.85 0.35 -9.55
N ALA A 217 5.85 -0.21 -10.77
CA ALA A 217 6.85 -1.20 -11.19
C ALA A 217 8.27 -0.63 -11.38
N ALA A 218 8.42 0.69 -11.46
CA ALA A 218 9.73 1.33 -11.57
C ALA A 218 10.43 1.54 -10.22
N PHE A 219 9.73 1.35 -9.10
CA PHE A 219 10.28 1.57 -7.76
C PHE A 219 11.21 0.41 -7.36
N PRO A 220 12.47 0.64 -6.97
CA PRO A 220 13.47 -0.42 -6.90
C PRO A 220 13.42 -1.21 -5.58
N TRP A 221 12.35 -1.98 -5.35
CA TRP A 221 12.15 -2.74 -4.11
C TRP A 221 13.30 -3.68 -3.76
N LYS A 222 13.88 -4.39 -4.74
CA LYS A 222 15.05 -5.26 -4.52
C LYS A 222 16.28 -4.47 -4.07
N GLU A 223 16.47 -3.24 -4.57
CA GLU A 223 17.59 -2.38 -4.15
C GLU A 223 17.42 -1.93 -2.70
N LEU A 224 16.20 -1.55 -2.31
CA LEU A 224 15.87 -1.21 -0.93
C LEU A 224 16.11 -2.42 0.00
N TYR A 225 15.66 -3.62 -0.40
CA TYR A 225 15.90 -4.84 0.37
C TYR A 225 17.39 -5.12 0.58
N VAL A 226 18.22 -4.96 -0.47
CA VAL A 226 19.68 -5.11 -0.36
C VAL A 226 20.28 -4.10 0.62
N ALA A 227 19.69 -2.91 0.74
CA ALA A 227 20.04 -1.90 1.74
C ALA A 227 19.47 -2.18 3.15
N GLY A 228 18.74 -3.28 3.35
CA GLY A 228 18.13 -3.66 4.63
C GLY A 228 16.73 -3.08 4.87
N ILE A 229 16.04 -2.64 3.81
CA ILE A 229 14.72 -1.99 3.88
C ILE A 229 13.69 -2.88 3.19
N GLY A 230 12.69 -3.32 3.95
CA GLY A 230 11.58 -4.10 3.40
C GLY A 230 11.93 -5.56 3.13
N ALA A 231 10.94 -6.30 2.63
CA ALA A 231 11.03 -7.73 2.41
C ALA A 231 11.38 -8.07 0.96
N TRP A 232 12.15 -9.14 0.77
CA TRP A 232 12.37 -9.79 -0.52
C TRP A 232 12.56 -11.30 -0.33
N TYR A 233 12.28 -12.07 -1.39
CA TYR A 233 12.44 -13.52 -1.41
C TYR A 233 13.90 -13.93 -1.62
N ASP A 234 14.24 -15.15 -1.25
CA ASP A 234 15.53 -15.76 -1.59
C ASP A 234 15.42 -16.48 -2.94
N ASP A 235 16.39 -16.24 -3.83
CA ASP A 235 16.36 -16.80 -5.19
C ASP A 235 16.37 -18.34 -5.19
N GLU A 236 17.08 -18.98 -4.25
CA GLU A 236 17.10 -20.43 -4.10
C GLU A 236 15.72 -21.01 -3.77
N LEU A 237 15.02 -20.41 -2.79
CA LEU A 237 13.70 -20.85 -2.36
C LEU A 237 12.65 -20.60 -3.45
N LYS A 238 12.73 -19.44 -4.12
CA LYS A 238 11.90 -19.14 -5.28
C LYS A 238 12.12 -20.15 -6.40
N ASN A 239 13.36 -20.50 -6.74
CA ASN A 239 13.67 -21.47 -7.78
C ASN A 239 13.14 -22.87 -7.42
N HIS A 240 13.26 -23.28 -6.16
CA HIS A 240 12.69 -24.54 -5.67
C HIS A 240 11.18 -24.62 -5.93
N TYR A 241 10.42 -23.58 -5.58
CA TYR A 241 8.99 -23.53 -5.87
C TYR A 241 8.67 -23.44 -7.37
N GLN A 242 9.46 -22.74 -8.17
CA GLN A 242 9.26 -22.71 -9.63
C GLN A 242 9.37 -24.11 -10.25
N GLU A 243 10.34 -24.90 -9.82
CA GLU A 243 10.50 -26.30 -10.27
C GLU A 243 9.32 -27.18 -9.82
N GLN A 244 8.85 -26.99 -8.59
CA GLN A 244 7.68 -27.70 -8.06
C GLN A 244 6.41 -27.34 -8.84
N PHE A 245 6.13 -26.06 -9.02
CA PHE A 245 4.88 -25.57 -9.61
C PHE A 245 4.81 -25.73 -11.13
N SER A 246 5.96 -25.91 -11.78
CA SER A 246 6.02 -26.35 -13.19
C SER A 246 5.50 -27.78 -13.39
N LYS A 247 5.52 -28.62 -12.33
CA LYS A 247 4.98 -29.99 -12.36
C LYS A 247 3.55 -30.06 -11.84
N SER A 248 3.25 -29.31 -10.78
CA SER A 248 1.92 -29.24 -10.17
C SER A 248 1.66 -27.83 -9.67
N PHE A 249 0.81 -27.11 -10.40
CA PHE A 249 0.45 -25.76 -10.05
C PHE A 249 -0.47 -25.72 -8.81
N PRO A 250 -0.27 -24.78 -7.86
CA PRO A 250 -1.11 -24.70 -6.67
C PRO A 250 -2.53 -24.23 -7.00
N ALA A 251 -3.50 -24.63 -6.18
CA ALA A 251 -4.88 -24.18 -6.32
C ALA A 251 -5.00 -22.69 -5.95
N LYS A 252 -6.04 -22.02 -6.47
CA LYS A 252 -6.33 -20.60 -6.18
C LYS A 252 -6.50 -20.37 -4.67
N GLU A 253 -7.14 -21.31 -3.99
CA GLU A 253 -7.40 -21.26 -2.55
C GLU A 253 -6.11 -21.24 -1.74
N ASP A 254 -5.12 -22.06 -2.12
CA ASP A 254 -3.81 -22.11 -1.46
C ASP A 254 -3.03 -20.80 -1.67
N ILE A 255 -3.12 -20.21 -2.86
CA ILE A 255 -2.51 -18.91 -3.18
C ILE A 255 -3.13 -17.81 -2.31
N LEU A 256 -4.45 -17.78 -2.16
CA LEU A 256 -5.14 -16.81 -1.31
C LEU A 256 -4.77 -16.98 0.16
N VAL A 257 -4.62 -18.21 0.65
CA VAL A 257 -4.14 -18.47 2.02
C VAL A 257 -2.73 -17.89 2.21
N LYS A 258 -1.82 -18.10 1.25
CA LYS A 258 -0.46 -17.57 1.32
C LYS A 258 -0.42 -16.04 1.23
N LEU A 259 -1.18 -15.42 0.33
CA LEU A 259 -1.27 -13.95 0.21
C LEU A 259 -1.85 -13.31 1.49
N LYS A 260 -2.89 -13.93 2.07
CA LYS A 260 -3.46 -13.50 3.35
C LYS A 260 -2.47 -13.65 4.50
N CYS A 261 -1.71 -14.76 4.53
CA CYS A 261 -0.65 -14.98 5.51
C CYS A 261 0.44 -13.90 5.40
N TYR A 262 0.81 -13.53 4.18
CA TYR A 262 1.83 -12.49 3.95
C TYR A 262 1.37 -11.11 4.42
N GLY A 263 0.10 -10.77 4.17
CA GLY A 263 -0.50 -9.53 4.69
C GLY A 263 -1.63 -8.94 3.86
N TYR A 264 -1.85 -9.42 2.63
CA TYR A 264 -2.85 -8.84 1.72
C TYR A 264 -4.29 -9.08 2.22
N ASP A 265 -5.15 -8.11 2.00
CA ASP A 265 -6.59 -8.32 2.06
C ASP A 265 -7.07 -9.07 0.81
N ILE A 266 -7.57 -10.29 1.02
CA ILE A 266 -8.06 -11.16 -0.05
C ILE A 266 -9.57 -11.00 -0.29
N SER A 267 -10.26 -10.11 0.42
CA SER A 267 -11.72 -9.94 0.33
C SER A 267 -12.21 -9.66 -1.10
N ILE A 268 -11.42 -8.91 -1.88
CA ILE A 268 -11.73 -8.57 -3.26
C ILE A 268 -11.59 -9.76 -4.24
N ALA A 269 -10.87 -10.82 -3.85
CA ALA A 269 -10.55 -11.94 -4.72
C ALA A 269 -11.74 -12.88 -4.99
N CYS A 270 -12.92 -12.58 -4.46
CA CYS A 270 -14.17 -13.28 -4.75
C CYS A 270 -14.63 -13.11 -6.21
N THR A 271 -14.10 -12.11 -6.92
CA THR A 271 -14.33 -11.90 -8.36
C THR A 271 -13.05 -12.12 -9.16
N GLU A 272 -13.17 -12.46 -10.44
CA GLU A 272 -12.00 -12.62 -11.33
C GLU A 272 -11.23 -11.30 -11.51
N ILE A 273 -11.94 -10.17 -11.58
CA ILE A 273 -11.31 -8.84 -11.67
C ILE A 273 -10.58 -8.51 -10.37
N GLY A 274 -11.19 -8.75 -9.22
CA GLY A 274 -10.56 -8.48 -7.94
C GLY A 274 -9.37 -9.40 -7.67
N TYR A 275 -9.44 -10.66 -8.08
CA TYR A 275 -8.30 -11.57 -8.01
C TYR A 275 -7.14 -11.09 -8.90
N LYS A 276 -7.44 -10.68 -10.15
CA LYS A 276 -6.44 -10.10 -11.05
C LYS A 276 -5.78 -8.86 -10.45
N ASN A 277 -6.55 -7.97 -9.81
CA ASN A 277 -6.03 -6.77 -9.14
C ASN A 277 -5.13 -7.12 -7.95
N LEU A 278 -5.47 -8.14 -7.16
CA LEU A 278 -4.64 -8.65 -6.07
C LEU A 278 -3.30 -9.17 -6.58
N ILE A 279 -3.32 -10.02 -7.62
CA ILE A 279 -2.09 -10.54 -8.23
C ILE A 279 -1.24 -9.41 -8.83
N ARG A 280 -1.88 -8.43 -9.48
CA ARG A 280 -1.18 -7.27 -10.04
C ARG A 280 -0.48 -6.44 -8.95
N ALA A 281 -1.17 -6.16 -7.85
CA ALA A 281 -0.58 -5.42 -6.73
C ALA A 281 0.69 -6.12 -6.20
N PHE A 282 0.61 -7.44 -6.03
CA PHE A 282 1.76 -8.25 -5.64
C PHE A 282 2.90 -8.18 -6.67
N GLN A 283 2.60 -8.30 -7.96
CA GLN A 283 3.60 -8.25 -9.03
C GLN A 283 4.27 -6.87 -9.13
N LEU A 284 3.53 -5.77 -8.95
CA LEU A 284 4.11 -4.42 -8.91
C LEU A 284 5.17 -4.24 -7.82
N HIS A 285 5.11 -5.04 -6.76
CA HIS A 285 6.10 -5.05 -5.70
C HIS A 285 7.22 -6.06 -5.98
N PHE A 286 6.88 -7.33 -6.19
CA PHE A 286 7.85 -8.43 -6.14
C PHE A 286 8.23 -9.02 -7.50
N ARG A 287 7.53 -8.66 -8.59
CA ARG A 287 7.77 -9.19 -9.94
C ARG A 287 7.52 -8.13 -11.02
N GLN A 288 8.31 -7.08 -10.96
CA GLN A 288 8.08 -5.83 -11.69
C GLN A 288 8.26 -5.93 -13.21
N GLU A 289 8.90 -6.99 -13.69
CA GLU A 289 9.05 -7.29 -15.13
C GLU A 289 7.73 -7.67 -15.79
N ASN A 290 6.78 -8.25 -15.05
CA ASN A 290 5.43 -8.54 -15.54
C ASN A 290 4.38 -8.46 -14.42
N TYR A 291 3.53 -7.43 -14.53
CA TYR A 291 2.46 -7.07 -13.60
C TYR A 291 1.08 -7.07 -14.28
N ASP A 292 0.84 -7.99 -15.21
CA ASP A 292 -0.44 -8.15 -15.89
C ASP A 292 -1.58 -8.69 -14.98
N GLY A 293 -1.30 -9.03 -13.73
CA GLY A 293 -2.26 -9.57 -12.78
C GLY A 293 -2.66 -11.02 -13.08
N ILE A 294 -1.98 -11.68 -14.01
CA ILE A 294 -2.19 -13.10 -14.30
C ILE A 294 -1.25 -13.90 -13.41
N LEU A 295 -1.81 -14.83 -12.62
CA LEU A 295 -1.00 -15.71 -11.79
C LEU A 295 -0.26 -16.70 -12.70
N ASP A 296 1.07 -16.70 -12.61
CA ASP A 296 1.94 -17.65 -13.26
C ASP A 296 2.87 -18.35 -12.26
N VAL A 297 3.69 -19.29 -12.77
CA VAL A 297 4.59 -20.14 -11.97
C VAL A 297 5.56 -19.30 -11.14
N GLU A 298 6.10 -18.24 -11.72
CA GLU A 298 7.04 -17.36 -11.04
C GLU A 298 6.36 -16.56 -9.93
N THR A 299 5.20 -15.97 -10.22
CA THR A 299 4.43 -15.22 -9.22
C THR A 299 4.05 -16.13 -8.05
N ALA A 300 3.53 -17.34 -8.32
CA ALA A 300 3.20 -18.32 -7.29
C ALA A 300 4.43 -18.72 -6.45
N ALA A 301 5.57 -18.95 -7.10
CA ALA A 301 6.81 -19.31 -6.42
C ALA A 301 7.34 -18.19 -5.50
N ILE A 302 7.25 -16.94 -5.94
CA ILE A 302 7.64 -15.78 -5.12
C ILE A 302 6.72 -15.65 -3.90
N ILE A 303 5.40 -15.81 -4.06
CA ILE A 303 4.43 -15.79 -2.94
C ILE A 303 4.83 -16.81 -1.87
N TYR A 304 5.09 -18.05 -2.27
CA TYR A 304 5.47 -19.11 -1.34
C TYR A 304 6.83 -18.84 -0.69
N ALA A 305 7.84 -18.43 -1.47
CA ALA A 305 9.16 -18.13 -0.94
C ALA A 305 9.14 -17.00 0.10
N LEU A 306 8.34 -15.96 -0.13
CA LEU A 306 8.15 -14.88 0.84
C LEU A 306 7.49 -15.38 2.12
N VAL A 307 6.40 -16.13 2.01
CA VAL A 307 5.70 -16.64 3.21
C VAL A 307 6.61 -17.55 4.03
N ASP A 308 7.32 -18.48 3.39
CA ASP A 308 8.15 -19.42 4.11
C ASP A 308 9.38 -18.74 4.77
N LYS A 309 9.89 -17.67 4.17
CA LYS A 309 10.98 -16.86 4.74
C LYS A 309 10.54 -16.04 5.96
N TYR A 310 9.40 -15.34 5.86
CA TYR A 310 8.99 -14.36 6.87
C TYR A 310 7.96 -14.90 7.88
N PHE A 311 7.31 -16.02 7.57
CA PHE A 311 6.31 -16.68 8.40
C PHE A 311 6.56 -18.20 8.44
N PRO A 312 7.75 -18.64 8.89
CA PRO A 312 8.06 -20.07 8.96
C PRO A 312 7.06 -20.77 9.87
N SER A 313 6.61 -21.96 9.45
CA SER A 313 5.77 -22.81 10.30
C SER A 313 6.55 -23.14 11.58
N SER A 314 5.98 -22.78 12.73
CA SER A 314 6.56 -23.04 14.06
C SER A 314 6.49 -24.52 14.41
#